data_AF-A0A351DEH8-F1
#
_entry.id   AF-A0A351DEH8-F1
#
_cell.length_a   1.000
_cell.length_b   1.000
_cell.length_c   1.000
_cell.angle_alpha   90.00
_cell.angle_beta   90.00
_cell.angle_gamma   90.00
#
_symmetry.space_group_name_H-M   'P 1'
#
loop_
_entity.id
_entity.type
_entity.pdbx_description
1 polymer ?
#
loop_
_entity_poly.entity_id
_entity_poly.type
_entity_poly.pdbx_seq_one_letter_code
_entity_poly.pdbx_strand_id
1 'polypeptide(L)'
;MVHLLLAIAVVLWGGVFVAYAYLLPVINATQIVTIRFALISICYLLIFTLLKTSRPSLEKRKLGTLFLLGALGVPGSQLPAVHAQNYLSPSLASVLITTSPAWTAVFAAWLLRERFKLIQITGFIVAFFGALLVITAGSGTGVLSVDNPWGATLCLLSPFMWALFTVISKRELSELDPFSSVGICLIAGTLVMLPFLPSA
;
A
#
# COMPACT_ATOMS: atom_id res chain seq x y z
N MET A 1 22.71 -0.65 11.09
CA MET A 1 21.58 -1.55 11.41
C MET A 1 20.29 -1.16 10.70
N VAL A 2 19.85 0.10 10.78
CA VAL A 2 18.58 0.57 10.15
C VAL A 2 18.56 0.36 8.63
N HIS A 3 19.64 0.67 7.90
CA HIS A 3 19.69 0.45 6.44
C HIS A 3 19.56 -1.01 6.02
N LEU A 4 20.05 -1.96 6.83
CA LEU A 4 19.88 -3.39 6.57
C LEU A 4 18.42 -3.81 6.72
N LEU A 5 17.73 -3.32 7.76
CA LEU A 5 16.30 -3.57 7.96
C LEU A 5 15.47 -3.01 6.80
N LEU A 6 15.82 -1.82 6.29
CA LEU A 6 15.18 -1.23 5.12
C LEU A 6 15.43 -2.07 3.85
N ALA A 7 16.65 -2.56 3.64
CA ALA A 7 16.96 -3.43 2.50
C ALA A 7 16.14 -4.73 2.54
N ILE A 8 16.05 -5.37 3.71
CA ILE A 8 15.22 -6.57 3.91
C ILE A 8 13.75 -6.25 3.61
N ALA A 9 13.23 -5.12 4.10
CA ALA A 9 11.85 -4.72 3.84
C ALA A 9 11.57 -4.55 2.34
N VAL A 10 12.49 -3.94 1.59
CA VAL A 10 12.37 -3.75 0.13
C VAL A 10 12.40 -5.09 -0.60
N VAL A 11 13.29 -6.01 -0.21
CA VAL A 11 13.35 -7.37 -0.80
C VAL A 11 12.05 -8.13 -0.56
N LEU A 12 11.52 -8.10 0.67
CA LEU A 12 10.26 -8.75 1.01
C LEU A 12 9.08 -8.15 0.24
N TRP A 13 9.04 -6.83 0.08
CA TRP A 13 8.02 -6.14 -0.71
C TRP A 13 8.11 -6.46 -2.20
N GLY A 14 9.31 -6.50 -2.77
CA GLY A 14 9.51 -6.86 -4.17
C GLY A 14 9.04 -8.28 -4.49
N GLY A 15 9.22 -9.22 -3.56
CA GLY A 15 8.75 -10.60 -3.71
C GLY A 15 7.22 -10.75 -3.74
N VAL A 16 6.46 -9.76 -3.25
CA VAL A 16 5.01 -9.87 -3.13
C VAL A 16 4.32 -9.95 -4.50
N PHE A 17 4.85 -9.25 -5.50
CA PHE A 17 4.32 -9.24 -6.88
C PHE A 17 4.43 -10.62 -7.53
N VAL A 18 5.57 -11.29 -7.29
CA VAL A 18 5.79 -12.67 -7.76
C VAL A 18 4.83 -13.62 -7.06
N ALA A 19 4.68 -13.50 -5.73
CA ALA A 19 3.75 -14.32 -4.98
C ALA A 19 2.30 -14.18 -5.46
N TYR A 20 1.85 -12.97 -5.79
CA TYR A 20 0.50 -12.77 -6.33
C TYR A 20 0.31 -13.42 -7.70
N ALA A 21 1.28 -13.37 -8.60
CA ALA A 21 1.20 -14.07 -9.88
C ALA A 21 1.06 -15.59 -9.73
N TYR A 22 1.66 -16.18 -8.69
CA TYR A 22 1.49 -17.61 -8.38
C TYR A 22 0.15 -17.92 -7.70
N LEU A 23 -0.40 -17.00 -6.90
CA LEU A 23 -1.62 -17.22 -6.13
C LEU A 23 -2.90 -16.92 -6.90
N LEU A 24 -2.91 -15.89 -7.75
CA LEU A 24 -4.08 -15.45 -8.50
C LEU A 24 -4.74 -16.54 -9.38
N PRO A 25 -4.00 -17.51 -9.96
CA PRO A 25 -4.62 -18.62 -10.67
C PRO A 25 -5.40 -19.61 -9.77
N VAL A 26 -5.12 -19.62 -8.46
CA VAL A 26 -5.68 -20.58 -7.50
C VAL A 26 -6.73 -19.94 -6.60
N ILE A 27 -6.54 -18.66 -6.22
CA ILE A 27 -7.40 -17.92 -5.31
C ILE A 27 -7.66 -16.51 -5.82
N ASN A 28 -8.86 -16.00 -5.57
CA ASN A 28 -9.26 -14.66 -6.02
C ASN A 28 -8.49 -13.56 -5.30
N ALA A 29 -8.28 -12.41 -5.96
CA ALA A 29 -7.58 -11.26 -5.39
C ALA A 29 -8.15 -10.81 -4.03
N THR A 30 -9.48 -10.78 -3.90
CA THR A 30 -10.15 -10.49 -2.63
C THR A 30 -9.76 -11.47 -1.53
N GLN A 31 -9.71 -12.77 -1.83
CA GLN A 31 -9.32 -13.79 -0.86
C GLN A 31 -7.86 -13.63 -0.43
N ILE A 32 -6.95 -13.35 -1.37
CA ILE A 32 -5.53 -13.06 -1.08
C ILE A 32 -5.41 -11.92 -0.07
N VAL A 33 -6.09 -10.79 -0.35
CA VAL A 33 -6.05 -9.61 0.51
C VAL A 33 -6.69 -9.93 1.87
N THR A 34 -7.89 -10.51 1.90
CA THR A 34 -8.57 -10.80 3.16
C THR A 34 -7.77 -11.75 4.05
N ILE A 35 -7.24 -12.85 3.51
CA ILE A 35 -6.43 -13.80 4.28
C ILE A 35 -5.17 -13.10 4.83
N ARG A 36 -4.45 -12.36 3.98
CA ARG A 36 -3.23 -11.65 4.38
C ARG A 36 -3.50 -10.65 5.50
N PHE A 37 -4.54 -9.84 5.39
CA PHE A 37 -4.85 -8.81 6.39
C PHE A 37 -5.56 -9.36 7.64
N ALA A 38 -6.27 -10.49 7.54
CA ALA A 38 -6.73 -11.25 8.69
C ALA A 38 -5.56 -11.78 9.52
N LEU A 39 -4.55 -12.38 8.88
CA LEU A 39 -3.34 -12.84 9.56
C LEU A 39 -2.60 -11.68 10.24
N ILE A 40 -2.42 -10.56 9.53
CA ILE A 40 -1.80 -9.35 10.09
C ILE A 40 -2.58 -8.85 11.31
N SER A 41 -3.91 -8.81 11.22
CA SER A 41 -4.78 -8.38 12.32
C SER A 41 -4.66 -9.29 13.53
N ILE A 42 -4.63 -10.62 13.33
CA ILE A 42 -4.42 -11.60 14.40
C ILE A 42 -3.05 -11.37 15.06
N CYS A 43 -1.99 -11.18 14.29
CA CYS A 43 -0.66 -10.88 14.83
C CYS A 43 -0.66 -9.60 15.67
N TYR A 44 -1.27 -8.52 15.19
CA TYR A 44 -1.37 -7.27 15.96
C TYR A 44 -2.21 -7.42 17.23
N LEU A 45 -3.33 -8.15 17.18
CA LEU A 45 -4.14 -8.45 18.36
C LEU A 45 -3.37 -9.27 19.40
N LEU A 46 -2.59 -10.27 18.97
CA LEU A 46 -1.70 -11.03 19.86
C LEU A 46 -0.64 -10.11 20.48
N ILE A 47 -0.02 -9.25 19.69
CA ILE A 47 0.97 -8.29 20.19
C ILE A 47 0.35 -7.34 21.22
N PHE A 48 -0.83 -6.76 20.95
CA PHE A 48 -1.49 -5.83 21.89
C PHE A 48 -2.02 -6.50 23.16
N THR A 49 -2.35 -7.80 23.09
CA THR A 49 -2.77 -8.57 24.27
C THR A 49 -1.58 -8.96 25.14
N LEU A 50 -0.46 -9.35 24.54
CA LEU A 50 0.76 -9.81 25.23
C LEU A 50 1.65 -8.65 25.71
N LEU A 51 1.78 -7.58 24.92
CA LEU A 51 2.60 -6.40 25.24
C LEU A 51 1.71 -5.23 25.65
N LYS A 52 1.39 -5.14 26.94
CA LYS A 52 0.53 -4.08 27.51
C LYS A 52 1.04 -2.65 27.22
N THR A 53 2.34 -2.47 27.04
CA THR A 53 2.97 -1.18 26.73
C THR A 53 2.60 -0.65 25.35
N SER A 54 2.23 -1.51 24.40
CA SER A 54 1.89 -1.14 23.02
C SER A 54 0.38 -0.96 22.81
N ARG A 55 -0.42 -0.96 23.88
CA ARG A 55 -1.87 -0.81 23.77
C ARG A 55 -2.22 0.59 23.29
N PRO A 56 -2.92 0.72 22.15
CA PRO A 56 -3.30 2.05 21.69
C PRO A 56 -4.33 2.68 22.62
N SER A 57 -4.10 3.94 22.97
CA SER A 57 -5.13 4.80 23.52
C SER A 57 -6.08 5.21 22.40
N LEU A 58 -7.25 4.57 22.35
CA LEU A 58 -8.27 4.86 21.36
C LEU A 58 -9.18 5.98 21.86
N GLU A 59 -8.99 7.19 21.34
CA GLU A 59 -10.01 8.23 21.48
C GLU A 59 -11.20 7.90 20.59
N LYS A 60 -12.38 7.74 21.19
CA LYS A 60 -13.64 7.46 20.46
C LYS A 60 -13.91 8.48 19.35
N ARG A 61 -13.41 9.71 19.49
CA ARG A 61 -13.51 10.79 18.50
C ARG A 61 -12.75 10.51 17.21
N LYS A 62 -11.66 9.73 17.25
CA LYS A 62 -10.82 9.39 16.09
C LYS A 62 -11.26 8.10 15.39
N LEU A 63 -12.33 7.45 15.85
CA LEU A 63 -12.77 6.16 15.31
C LEU A 63 -13.17 6.24 13.83
N GLY A 64 -13.90 7.29 13.43
CA GLY A 64 -14.24 7.52 12.02
C GLY A 64 -12.99 7.66 11.12
N THR A 65 -11.99 8.40 11.59
CA THR A 65 -10.71 8.57 10.89
C THR A 65 -9.95 7.24 10.78
N LEU A 66 -9.97 6.40 11.82
CA LEU A 66 -9.33 5.08 11.79
C LEU A 66 -9.97 4.14 10.78
N PHE A 67 -11.31 4.13 10.68
CA PHE A 67 -12.01 3.35 9.66
C PHE A 67 -11.77 3.89 8.25
N LEU A 68 -11.73 5.21 8.07
CA LEU A 68 -11.35 5.83 6.79
C LEU A 68 -9.93 5.43 6.37
N LEU A 69 -8.97 5.56 7.29
CA LEU A 69 -7.58 5.17 7.04
C LEU A 69 -7.45 3.67 6.77
N GLY A 70 -8.17 2.84 7.52
CA GLY A 70 -8.25 1.40 7.27
C GLY A 70 -8.82 1.08 5.89
N ALA A 71 -9.87 1.76 5.47
CA ALA A 71 -10.48 1.62 4.15
C ALA A 71 -9.52 2.03 3.02
N LEU A 72 -8.83 3.17 3.16
CA LEU A 72 -7.85 3.64 2.18
C LEU A 72 -6.63 2.72 2.11
N GLY A 73 -6.12 2.31 3.26
CA GLY A 73 -4.90 1.52 3.39
C GLY A 73 -5.09 0.06 2.97
N VAL A 74 -6.18 -0.59 3.36
CA VAL A 74 -6.40 -2.03 3.11
C VAL A 74 -7.17 -2.25 1.81
N PRO A 75 -8.51 -2.18 1.74
CA PRO A 75 -9.22 -2.44 0.49
C PRO A 75 -8.86 -1.42 -0.59
N GLY A 76 -8.76 -0.13 -0.26
CA GLY A 76 -8.52 0.94 -1.21
C GLY A 76 -7.19 0.82 -1.96
N SER A 77 -6.10 0.45 -1.27
CA SER A 77 -4.80 0.28 -1.93
C SER A 77 -4.56 -1.16 -2.41
N GLN A 78 -4.91 -2.16 -1.61
CA GLN A 78 -4.46 -3.53 -1.83
C GLN A 78 -5.33 -4.28 -2.83
N LEU A 79 -6.64 -4.06 -2.85
CA LEU A 79 -7.51 -4.71 -3.85
C LEU A 79 -7.14 -4.29 -5.27
N PRO A 80 -6.99 -2.99 -5.60
CA PRO A 80 -6.57 -2.59 -6.94
C PRO A 80 -5.19 -3.15 -7.30
N ALA A 81 -4.24 -3.16 -6.35
CA ALA A 81 -2.89 -3.68 -6.58
C ALA A 81 -2.87 -5.16 -6.97
N VAL A 82 -3.65 -5.98 -6.28
CA VAL A 82 -3.71 -7.43 -6.52
C VAL A 82 -4.60 -7.72 -7.73
N HIS A 83 -5.73 -7.04 -7.90
CA HIS A 83 -6.59 -7.23 -9.07
C HIS A 83 -5.92 -6.84 -10.38
N ALA A 84 -5.16 -5.74 -10.40
CA ALA A 84 -4.43 -5.31 -11.60
C ALA A 84 -3.46 -6.38 -12.13
N GLN A 85 -2.93 -7.23 -11.25
CA GLN A 85 -2.00 -8.30 -11.62
C GLN A 85 -2.67 -9.50 -12.31
N ASN A 86 -4.00 -9.52 -12.44
CA ASN A 86 -4.68 -10.42 -13.38
C ASN A 86 -4.52 -9.96 -14.84
N TYR A 87 -4.19 -8.69 -15.05
CA TYR A 87 -4.12 -8.06 -16.38
C TYR A 87 -2.71 -7.58 -16.75
N LEU A 88 -1.85 -7.40 -15.75
CA LEU A 88 -0.50 -6.87 -15.89
C LEU A 88 0.51 -7.90 -15.41
N SER A 89 1.69 -7.90 -16.02
CA SER A 89 2.81 -8.66 -15.49
C SER A 89 3.24 -8.13 -14.11
N PRO A 90 3.84 -8.99 -13.26
CA PRO A 90 4.40 -8.57 -11.96
C PRO A 90 5.40 -7.42 -12.10
N SER A 91 6.25 -7.48 -13.13
CA SER A 91 7.23 -6.46 -13.42
C SER A 91 6.57 -5.11 -13.70
N LEU A 92 5.56 -5.08 -14.57
CA LEU A 92 4.84 -3.84 -14.89
C LEU A 92 4.08 -3.29 -13.67
N ALA A 93 3.38 -4.16 -12.93
CA ALA A 93 2.66 -3.76 -11.72
C ALA A 93 3.59 -3.16 -10.65
N SER A 94 4.77 -3.76 -10.43
CA SER A 94 5.75 -3.26 -9.44
C SER A 94 6.26 -1.87 -9.77
N VAL A 95 6.44 -1.57 -11.06
CA VAL A 95 6.91 -0.26 -11.52
C VAL A 95 5.83 0.79 -11.37
N LEU A 96 4.59 0.49 -11.76
CA LEU A 96 3.45 1.40 -11.58
C LEU A 96 3.22 1.72 -10.10
N ILE A 97 3.35 0.75 -9.20
CA ILE A 97 3.19 0.97 -7.75
C ILE A 97 4.36 1.78 -7.16
N THR A 98 5.54 1.75 -7.77
CA THR A 98 6.69 2.58 -7.39
C THR A 98 6.45 4.08 -7.59
N THR A 99 5.33 4.48 -8.21
CA THR A 99 4.88 5.89 -8.26
C THR A 99 4.32 6.42 -6.93
N SER A 100 4.17 5.56 -5.91
CA SER A 100 3.70 5.94 -4.56
C SER A 100 4.38 7.18 -3.95
N PRO A 101 5.73 7.35 -4.03
CA PRO A 101 6.40 8.52 -3.47
C PRO A 101 6.00 9.83 -4.16
N ALA A 102 5.71 9.80 -5.46
CA ALA A 102 5.28 10.99 -6.19
C ALA A 102 3.89 11.45 -5.72
N TRP A 103 2.93 10.52 -5.61
CA TRP A 103 1.61 10.82 -5.03
C TRP A 103 1.71 11.28 -3.57
N THR A 104 2.59 10.64 -2.79
CA THR A 104 2.82 11.01 -1.39
C THR A 104 3.35 12.44 -1.29
N ALA A 105 4.28 12.84 -2.16
CA ALA A 105 4.79 14.21 -2.21
C ALA A 105 3.69 15.21 -2.55
N VAL A 106 2.89 14.93 -3.58
CA VAL A 106 1.76 15.80 -3.99
C VAL A 106 0.80 16.01 -2.81
N PHE A 107 0.39 14.94 -2.14
CA PHE A 107 -0.52 15.04 -1.00
C PHE A 107 0.12 15.68 0.23
N ALA A 108 1.41 15.45 0.49
CA ALA A 108 2.09 16.11 1.60
C ALA A 108 2.22 17.63 1.38
N ALA A 109 2.51 18.09 0.16
CA ALA A 109 2.46 19.53 -0.15
C ALA A 109 1.05 20.10 0.00
N TRP A 110 0.02 19.39 -0.47
CA TRP A 110 -1.35 19.88 -0.44
C TRP A 110 -1.96 19.87 0.96
N LEU A 111 -1.84 18.75 1.68
CA LEU A 111 -2.57 18.48 2.92
C LEU A 111 -1.77 18.84 4.18
N LEU A 112 -0.45 18.63 4.17
CA LEU A 112 0.45 19.00 5.28
C LEU A 112 1.10 20.37 5.07
N ARG A 113 0.92 20.98 3.88
CA ARG A 113 1.56 22.25 3.50
C ARG A 113 3.08 22.20 3.60
N GLU A 114 3.66 21.00 3.39
CA GLU A 114 5.10 20.80 3.40
C GLU A 114 5.74 21.47 2.18
N ARG A 115 6.87 22.16 2.42
CA ARG A 115 7.69 22.75 1.35
C ARG A 115 8.82 21.78 1.03
N PHE A 116 8.89 21.33 -0.22
CA PHE A 116 9.97 20.46 -0.66
C PHE A 116 11.22 21.24 -1.05
N LYS A 117 12.38 20.71 -0.66
CA LYS A 117 13.67 21.19 -1.15
C LYS A 117 13.88 20.74 -2.59
N LEU A 118 14.67 21.51 -3.36
CA LEU A 118 15.01 21.16 -4.74
C LEU A 118 15.51 19.72 -4.87
N ILE A 119 16.32 19.25 -3.92
CA ILE A 119 16.87 17.89 -3.91
C ILE A 119 15.80 16.79 -3.81
N GLN A 120 14.70 17.05 -3.10
CA GLN A 120 13.58 16.11 -3.01
C GLN A 120 12.81 16.06 -4.33
N ILE A 121 12.59 17.23 -4.94
CA ILE A 121 11.94 17.36 -6.25
C ILE A 121 12.77 16.61 -7.31
N THR A 122 14.09 16.82 -7.34
CA THR A 122 14.98 16.08 -8.26
C THR A 122 14.95 14.58 -7.98
N GLY A 123 14.88 14.15 -6.71
CA GLY A 123 14.71 12.75 -6.35
C GLY A 123 13.41 12.13 -6.88
N PHE A 124 12.29 12.85 -6.80
CA PHE A 124 11.01 12.41 -7.35
C PHE A 124 11.06 12.32 -8.87
N ILE A 125 11.68 13.31 -9.54
CA ILE A 125 11.89 13.30 -10.99
C ILE A 125 12.71 12.06 -11.39
N VAL A 126 13.84 11.81 -10.73
CA VAL A 126 14.69 10.64 -11.01
C VAL A 126 13.94 9.33 -10.77
N ALA A 127 13.18 9.21 -9.68
CA ALA A 127 12.36 8.01 -9.42
C ALA A 127 11.29 7.80 -10.48
N PHE A 128 10.62 8.86 -10.92
CA PHE A 128 9.61 8.82 -11.97
C PHE A 128 10.22 8.45 -13.33
N PHE A 129 11.35 9.04 -13.70
CA PHE A 129 12.08 8.68 -14.91
C PHE A 129 12.62 7.25 -14.86
N GLY A 130 13.09 6.77 -13.69
CA GLY A 130 13.49 5.38 -13.50
C GLY A 130 12.31 4.44 -13.75
N ALA A 131 11.14 4.74 -13.19
CA ALA A 131 9.92 3.97 -13.47
C ALA A 131 9.54 4.01 -14.96
N LEU A 132 9.57 5.20 -15.59
CA LEU A 132 9.29 5.36 -17.02
C LEU A 132 10.29 4.60 -17.89
N LEU A 133 11.57 4.59 -17.53
CA LEU A 133 12.62 3.85 -18.23
C LEU A 133 12.36 2.35 -18.14
N VAL A 134 11.95 1.81 -16.98
CA VAL A 134 11.60 0.39 -16.89
C VAL A 134 10.37 0.07 -17.74
N ILE A 135 9.35 0.94 -17.75
CA ILE A 135 8.16 0.79 -18.60
C ILE A 135 8.54 0.81 -20.10
N THR A 136 9.37 1.77 -20.51
CA THR A 136 9.71 2.03 -21.94
C THR A 136 10.82 1.13 -22.47
N ALA A 137 11.86 0.84 -21.70
CA ALA A 137 12.87 -0.18 -22.06
C ALA A 137 12.26 -1.59 -22.08
N GLY A 138 11.13 -1.77 -21.40
CA GLY A 138 10.27 -2.94 -21.51
C GLY A 138 9.30 -2.94 -22.69
N SER A 139 9.15 -1.83 -23.41
CA SER A 139 8.19 -1.69 -24.50
C SER A 139 8.74 -2.25 -25.82
N GLY A 140 8.56 -3.56 -25.97
CA GLY A 140 8.65 -4.34 -27.20
C GLY A 140 7.67 -5.52 -27.09
N THR A 141 7.76 -6.54 -27.95
CA THR A 141 7.08 -7.82 -27.69
C THR A 141 7.73 -8.46 -26.45
N GLY A 142 7.19 -8.21 -25.27
CA GLY A 142 7.82 -8.57 -24.00
C GLY A 142 6.91 -8.33 -22.81
N VAL A 143 7.33 -8.83 -21.66
CA VAL A 143 6.54 -8.90 -20.41
C VAL A 143 6.09 -7.54 -19.86
N LEU A 144 6.57 -6.42 -20.41
CA LEU A 144 6.35 -5.06 -19.91
C LEU A 144 5.41 -4.21 -20.79
N SER A 145 4.81 -4.78 -21.85
CA SER A 145 3.79 -4.09 -22.65
C SER A 145 2.51 -3.88 -21.85
N VAL A 146 1.86 -2.73 -22.06
CA VAL A 146 0.54 -2.45 -21.49
C VAL A 146 -0.52 -2.93 -22.48
N ASP A 147 -0.80 -4.23 -22.45
CA ASP A 147 -1.84 -4.81 -23.31
C ASP A 147 -3.25 -4.49 -22.79
N ASN A 148 -3.36 -4.06 -21.52
CA ASN A 148 -4.62 -3.76 -20.86
C ASN A 148 -4.59 -2.42 -20.09
N PRO A 149 -5.11 -1.32 -20.68
CA PRO A 149 -5.11 0.02 -20.06
C PRO A 149 -6.00 0.10 -18.82
N TRP A 150 -7.03 -0.74 -18.71
CA TRP A 150 -7.86 -0.82 -17.51
C TRP A 150 -7.07 -1.37 -16.33
N GLY A 151 -6.31 -2.44 -16.54
CA GLY A 151 -5.40 -3.00 -15.54
C GLY A 151 -4.37 -1.96 -15.06
N ALA A 152 -3.78 -1.19 -15.97
CA ALA A 152 -2.84 -0.12 -15.63
C ALA A 152 -3.47 0.98 -14.77
N THR A 153 -4.69 1.42 -15.13
CA THR A 153 -5.43 2.43 -14.36
C THR A 153 -5.76 1.93 -12.95
N LEU A 154 -6.22 0.68 -12.83
CA LEU A 154 -6.48 0.05 -11.55
C LEU A 154 -5.19 -0.08 -10.72
N CYS A 155 -4.06 -0.42 -11.35
CA CYS A 155 -2.77 -0.49 -10.69
C CYS A 155 -2.32 0.87 -10.12
N LEU A 156 -2.54 1.96 -10.88
CA LEU A 156 -2.22 3.33 -10.46
C LEU A 156 -3.15 3.87 -9.36
N LEU A 157 -4.34 3.29 -9.19
CA LEU A 157 -5.21 3.62 -8.07
C LEU A 157 -4.60 3.21 -6.72
N SER A 158 -3.88 2.09 -6.69
CA SER A 158 -3.19 1.61 -5.48
C SER A 158 -2.22 2.62 -4.86
N PRO A 159 -1.17 3.10 -5.57
CA PRO A 159 -0.22 4.06 -5.03
C PRO A 159 -0.87 5.40 -4.67
N PHE A 160 -1.94 5.80 -5.37
CA PHE A 160 -2.74 6.97 -5.01
C PHE A 160 -3.44 6.78 -3.65
N MET A 161 -4.15 5.67 -3.45
CA MET A 161 -4.85 5.38 -2.19
C MET A 161 -3.87 5.18 -1.02
N TRP A 162 -2.75 4.52 -1.27
CA TRP A 162 -1.68 4.36 -0.30
C TRP A 162 -1.07 5.70 0.12
N ALA A 163 -0.81 6.60 -0.82
CA ALA A 163 -0.31 7.93 -0.53
C ALA A 163 -1.30 8.77 0.29
N LEU A 164 -2.60 8.64 0.02
CA LEU A 164 -3.62 9.31 0.81
C LEU A 164 -3.67 8.76 2.25
N PHE A 165 -3.61 7.43 2.41
CA PHE A 165 -3.49 6.77 3.71
C PHE A 165 -2.28 7.27 4.49
N THR A 166 -1.08 7.29 3.89
CA THR A 166 0.15 7.68 4.60
C THR A 166 0.12 9.14 5.04
N VAL A 167 -0.34 10.05 4.18
CA VAL A 167 -0.38 11.49 4.48
C VAL A 167 -1.47 11.83 5.50
N ILE A 168 -2.68 11.29 5.37
CA ILE A 168 -3.74 11.50 6.36
C ILE A 168 -3.36 10.86 7.70
N SER A 169 -2.77 9.66 7.69
CA SER A 169 -2.30 9.02 8.93
C SER A 169 -1.24 9.88 9.62
N LYS A 170 -0.29 10.46 8.87
CA LYS A 170 0.71 11.37 9.42
C LYS A 170 0.08 12.62 10.03
N ARG A 171 -0.98 13.15 9.41
CA ARG A 171 -1.67 14.37 9.89
C ARG A 171 -2.49 14.12 11.15
N GLU A 172 -3.32 13.07 11.15
CA GLU A 172 -4.37 12.88 12.14
C GLU A 172 -3.93 12.01 13.32
N LEU A 173 -2.90 11.17 13.12
CA LEU A 173 -2.39 10.22 14.12
C LEU A 173 -0.96 10.54 14.59
N SER A 174 -0.44 11.76 14.33
CA SER A 174 0.92 12.15 14.73
C SER A 174 1.20 12.06 16.23
N GLU A 175 0.16 12.16 17.05
CA GLU A 175 0.23 12.11 18.52
C GLU A 175 0.28 10.67 19.06
N LEU A 176 -0.05 9.68 18.23
CA LEU A 176 -0.09 8.27 18.61
C LEU A 176 1.22 7.59 18.25
N ASP A 177 1.55 6.54 18.99
CA ASP A 177 2.68 5.67 18.64
C ASP A 177 2.49 5.10 17.20
N PRO A 178 3.50 5.22 16.31
CA PRO A 178 3.38 4.78 14.93
C PRO A 178 3.05 3.29 14.78
N PHE A 179 3.61 2.45 15.65
CA PHE A 179 3.38 1.00 15.59
C PHE A 179 1.93 0.67 15.96
N SER A 180 1.42 1.25 17.04
CA SER A 180 0.02 1.05 17.46
C SER A 180 -0.97 1.64 16.46
N SER A 181 -0.67 2.81 15.88
CA SER A 181 -1.53 3.49 14.90
C SER A 181 -1.73 2.66 13.63
N VAL A 182 -0.63 2.13 13.07
CA VAL A 182 -0.68 1.26 11.90
C VAL A 182 -1.45 -0.01 12.23
N GLY A 183 -1.16 -0.65 13.38
CA GLY A 183 -1.87 -1.86 13.80
C GLY A 183 -3.38 -1.70 13.84
N ILE A 184 -3.88 -0.60 14.43
CA ILE A 184 -5.32 -0.33 14.47
C ILE A 184 -5.88 -0.07 13.06
N CYS A 185 -5.19 0.72 12.23
CA CYS A 185 -5.66 0.99 10.87
C CYS A 185 -5.76 -0.30 10.06
N LEU A 186 -4.81 -1.23 10.22
CA LEU A 186 -4.84 -2.52 9.53
C LEU A 186 -5.97 -3.42 10.05
N ILE A 187 -6.22 -3.44 11.37
CA ILE A 187 -7.37 -4.15 11.95
C ILE A 187 -8.69 -3.55 11.45
N ALA A 188 -8.84 -2.23 11.50
CA ALA A 188 -10.02 -1.52 11.00
C ALA A 188 -10.21 -1.78 9.50
N GLY A 189 -9.14 -1.73 8.70
CA GLY A 189 -9.19 -2.02 7.28
C GLY A 189 -9.58 -3.48 6.97
N THR A 190 -9.16 -4.42 7.80
CA THR A 190 -9.60 -5.82 7.71
C THR A 190 -11.09 -5.96 7.99
N LEU A 191 -11.64 -5.21 8.96
CA LEU A 191 -13.09 -5.17 9.21
C LEU A 191 -13.86 -4.56 8.02
N VAL A 192 -13.32 -3.50 7.41
CA VAL A 192 -13.90 -2.90 6.19
C VAL A 192 -13.81 -3.86 5.00
N MET A 193 -12.86 -4.80 5.01
CA MET A 193 -12.71 -5.82 3.97
C MET A 193 -13.79 -6.92 4.03
N LEU A 194 -14.42 -7.15 5.19
CA LEU A 194 -15.37 -8.26 5.39
C LEU A 194 -16.57 -8.26 4.42
N PRO A 195 -17.23 -7.13 4.09
CA PRO A 195 -18.33 -7.10 3.13
C PRO A 195 -17.90 -7.44 1.70
N PHE A 196 -16.62 -7.34 1.37
CA PHE A 196 -16.09 -7.66 0.05
C PHE A 196 -15.79 -9.15 -0.13
N LEU A 197 -15.88 -9.96 0.94
CA LEU A 197 -15.77 -11.41 0.83
C LEU A 197 -16.85 -11.93 -0.12
N PRO A 198 -16.49 -12.77 -1.11
CA PRO A 198 -17.49 -13.44 -1.92
C PRO A 198 -18.41 -14.23 -0.99
N SER A 199 -19.72 -14.04 -1.12
CA SER A 199 -20.72 -14.94 -0.53
C SER A 199 -20.38 -16.34 -1.04
N ALA A 200 -19.98 -17.23 -0.14
CA ALA A 200 -19.75 -18.64 -0.44
C ALA A 200 -21.05 -19.32 -0.87
#